data_AF-A0A7Y3CUF3-F1
#
_entry.id   AF-A0A7Y3CUF3-F1
#
_cell.length_a   1.000
_cell.length_b   1.000
_cell.length_c   1.000
_cell.angle_alpha   90.00
_cell.angle_beta   90.00
_cell.angle_gamma   90.00
#
_symmetry.space_group_name_H-M   'P 1'
#
loop_
_entity.id
_entity.type
_entity.pdbx_description
1 polymer ?
#
loop_
_entity_poly.entity_id
_entity_poly.type
_entity_poly.pdbx_seq_one_letter_code
_entity_poly.pdbx_strand_id
1 'polypeptide(L)'
;MERADERLLKHDVAGSIAHARMLAAVGLISESDGDDLIRGLETISHDGVEYLQTDEDIHSAVERRLFELIGDVAGKLHTGRSRNDQIALDLRLF
;
A
#
# COMPACT_ATOMS: atom_id res chain seq x y z
N MET A 1 -20.26 7.91 -8.16
CA MET A 1 -19.41 9.11 -8.35
C MET A 1 -18.02 8.64 -8.03
N GLU A 2 -17.18 8.47 -9.06
CA GLU A 2 -15.78 8.03 -8.92
C GLU A 2 -15.07 8.98 -7.95
N ARG A 3 -14.45 8.47 -6.89
CA ARG A 3 -13.69 9.32 -5.96
C ARG A 3 -12.44 9.84 -6.67
N ALA A 4 -12.08 11.10 -6.43
CA ALA A 4 -11.02 11.76 -7.18
C ALA A 4 -9.63 11.10 -7.01
N ASP A 5 -9.41 10.42 -5.91
CA ASP A 5 -8.16 9.75 -5.51
C ASP A 5 -8.03 8.30 -6.01
N GLU A 6 -9.09 7.69 -6.54
CA GLU A 6 -9.05 6.34 -7.15
C GLU A 6 -7.95 6.21 -8.21
N ARG A 7 -7.69 7.32 -8.92
CA ARG A 7 -6.67 7.42 -9.96
C ARG A 7 -5.23 7.31 -9.43
N LEU A 8 -5.03 7.43 -8.12
CA LEU A 8 -3.73 7.30 -7.47
C LEU A 8 -3.37 5.85 -7.15
N LEU A 9 -4.29 4.89 -7.26
CA LEU A 9 -4.06 3.47 -6.90
C LEU A 9 -2.72 2.92 -7.42
N LYS A 10 -2.42 3.13 -8.70
CA LYS A 10 -1.19 2.61 -9.32
C LYS A 10 0.08 3.21 -8.70
N HIS A 11 0.02 4.49 -8.31
CA HIS A 11 1.13 5.21 -7.72
C HIS A 11 1.31 4.83 -6.25
N ASP A 12 0.21 4.72 -5.51
CA ASP A 12 0.22 4.26 -4.11
C ASP A 12 0.80 2.85 -3.96
N VAL A 13 0.36 1.92 -4.82
CA VAL A 13 0.88 0.55 -4.84
C VAL A 13 2.37 0.53 -5.21
N ALA A 14 2.79 1.30 -6.23
CA ALA A 14 4.19 1.35 -6.63
C ALA A 14 5.10 1.92 -5.53
N GLY A 15 4.68 3.01 -4.89
CA GLY A 15 5.38 3.61 -3.75
C GLY A 15 5.43 2.66 -2.55
N SER A 16 4.35 1.92 -2.29
CA SER A 16 4.28 0.93 -1.23
C SER A 16 5.17 -0.30 -1.48
N ILE A 17 5.30 -0.79 -2.71
CA ILE A 17 6.25 -1.85 -3.07
C ILE A 17 7.69 -1.39 -2.84
N ALA A 18 8.02 -0.16 -3.26
CA ALA A 18 9.35 0.40 -3.03
C ALA A 18 9.66 0.54 -1.53
N HIS A 19 8.69 0.97 -0.73
CA HIS A 19 8.80 1.08 0.72
C HIS A 19 9.00 -0.29 1.39
N ALA A 20 8.19 -1.29 1.03
CA ALA A 20 8.32 -2.67 1.55
C ALA A 20 9.71 -3.27 1.27
N ARG A 21 10.23 -3.09 0.04
CA ARG A 21 11.58 -3.51 -0.34
C ARG A 21 12.64 -2.82 0.53
N MET A 22 12.50 -1.52 0.75
CA MET A 22 13.41 -0.76 1.59
C MET A 22 13.39 -1.27 3.03
N LEU A 23 12.22 -1.46 3.63
CA LEU A 23 12.07 -1.97 5.00
C LEU A 23 12.79 -3.31 5.22
N ALA A 24 12.64 -4.24 4.27
CA ALA A 24 13.33 -5.53 4.32
C ALA A 24 14.85 -5.35 4.15
N ALA A 25 15.29 -4.54 3.18
CA ALA A 25 16.70 -4.30 2.91
C ALA A 25 17.46 -3.65 4.09
N VAL A 26 16.78 -2.82 4.90
CA VAL A 26 17.36 -2.21 6.11
C VAL A 26 17.13 -3.05 7.38
N GLY A 27 16.47 -4.20 7.28
CA GLY A 27 16.23 -5.12 8.39
C GLY A 27 15.18 -4.67 9.40
N LEU A 28 14.29 -3.75 9.03
CA LEU A 28 13.15 -3.35 9.87
C LEU A 28 12.01 -4.37 9.84
N ILE A 29 11.95 -5.20 8.79
CA ILE A 29 11.08 -6.36 8.66
C ILE A 29 11.90 -7.54 8.12
N SER A 30 11.40 -8.77 8.26
CA SER A 30 12.06 -9.93 7.66
C SER A 30 11.93 -9.94 6.13
N GLU A 31 12.83 -10.62 5.43
CA GLU A 31 12.73 -10.80 3.96
C GLU A 31 11.40 -11.46 3.59
N SER A 32 10.94 -12.46 4.36
CA SER A 32 9.65 -13.11 4.10
C SER A 32 8.46 -12.18 4.29
N ASP A 33 8.48 -11.31 5.32
CA ASP A 33 7.44 -10.28 5.48
C ASP A 33 7.44 -9.30 4.30
N GLY A 34 8.64 -8.92 3.83
CA GLY A 34 8.81 -8.07 2.65
C GLY A 34 8.22 -8.71 1.39
N ASP A 35 8.51 -9.99 1.16
CA ASP A 35 7.97 -10.76 0.04
C ASP A 35 6.44 -10.90 0.11
N ASP A 36 5.88 -11.12 1.30
CA ASP A 36 4.42 -11.17 1.52
C ASP A 36 3.76 -9.84 1.17
N LEU A 37 4.33 -8.73 1.65
CA LEU A 37 3.86 -7.37 1.35
C LEU A 37 3.88 -7.10 -0.16
N ILE A 38 4.99 -7.41 -0.83
CA ILE A 38 5.15 -7.16 -2.26
C ILE A 38 4.14 -7.98 -3.06
N ARG A 39 3.97 -9.27 -2.76
CA ARG A 39 3.00 -10.14 -3.46
C ARG A 39 1.56 -9.68 -3.25
N GLY A 40 1.21 -9.25 -2.03
CA GLY A 40 -0.11 -8.69 -1.73
C GLY A 40 -0.37 -7.41 -2.53
N LEU A 41 0.60 -6.50 -2.57
CA LEU A 41 0.52 -5.25 -3.33
C LEU A 41 0.46 -5.48 -4.85
N GLU A 42 1.20 -6.46 -5.38
CA GLU A 42 1.13 -6.86 -6.79
C GLU A 42 -0.26 -7.42 -7.15
N THR A 43 -0.87 -8.20 -6.25
CA THR A 43 -2.25 -8.68 -6.39
C THR A 43 -3.22 -7.49 -6.47
N ILE A 44 -3.08 -6.51 -5.57
CA ILE A 44 -3.89 -5.29 -5.58
C ILE A 44 -3.66 -4.47 -6.85
N SER A 45 -2.43 -4.40 -7.36
CA SER A 45 -2.12 -3.70 -8.62
C SER A 45 -2.88 -4.28 -9.81
N HIS A 46 -3.05 -5.60 -9.83
CA HIS A 46 -3.73 -6.33 -10.89
C HIS A 46 -5.26 -6.33 -10.72
N ASP A 47 -5.74 -6.69 -9.53
CA ASP A 47 -7.17 -6.89 -9.26
C ASP A 47 -7.91 -5.59 -8.92
N GLY A 48 -7.17 -4.57 -8.47
CA GLY A 48 -7.72 -3.34 -7.95
C GLY A 48 -8.22 -3.48 -6.50
N VAL A 49 -8.95 -2.44 -6.06
CA VAL A 49 -9.62 -2.39 -4.76
C VAL A 49 -11.08 -2.00 -4.96
N GLU A 50 -11.97 -2.59 -4.16
CA GLU A 50 -13.34 -2.10 -4.00
C GLU A 50 -13.36 -1.10 -2.83
N TYR A 51 -13.95 0.08 -3.03
CA TYR A 51 -14.13 1.04 -1.95
C TYR A 51 -15.30 0.66 -1.05
N LEU A 52 -15.05 0.55 0.24
CA LEU A 52 -16.06 0.39 1.27
C LEU A 52 -16.41 1.74 1.91
N GLN A 53 -17.54 1.77 2.63
CA GLN A 53 -17.94 2.97 3.38
C GLN A 53 -16.96 3.34 4.50
N THR A 54 -16.19 2.37 4.99
CA THR A 54 -15.16 2.55 6.01
C THR A 54 -13.86 3.13 5.44
N ASP A 55 -13.69 3.11 4.12
CA ASP A 55 -12.48 3.63 3.49
C ASP A 55 -12.61 5.14 3.30
N GLU A 56 -11.70 5.88 3.91
CA GLU A 56 -11.66 7.35 3.85
C GLU A 56 -11.09 7.82 2.51
N ASP A 57 -10.09 7.09 1.99
CA ASP A 57 -9.28 7.41 0.81
C ASP A 57 -8.77 6.13 0.12
N ILE A 58 -8.07 6.29 -1.00
CA ILE A 58 -7.45 5.16 -1.72
C ILE A 58 -6.47 4.39 -0.85
N HIS A 59 -5.73 5.09 0.01
CA HIS A 59 -4.69 4.50 0.83
C HIS A 59 -5.26 3.55 1.89
N SER A 60 -6.37 3.93 2.52
CA SER A 60 -7.11 3.08 3.46
C SER A 60 -7.78 1.90 2.77
N ALA A 61 -8.26 2.07 1.53
CA ALA A 61 -8.78 0.95 0.72
C ALA A 61 -7.67 -0.07 0.38
N VAL A 62 -6.48 0.39 -0.02
CA VAL A 62 -5.30 -0.47 -0.27
C VAL A 62 -4.85 -1.16 1.01
N GLU A 63 -4.76 -0.43 2.11
CA GLU A 63 -4.34 -0.97 3.42
C GLU A 63 -5.30 -2.06 3.90
N ARG A 64 -6.61 -1.80 3.90
CA ARG A 64 -7.62 -2.81 4.25
C ARG A 64 -7.52 -4.02 3.33
N ARG A 65 -7.43 -3.82 2.02
CA ARG A 65 -7.33 -4.93 1.07
C ARG A 65 -6.07 -5.76 1.30
N LEU A 66 -4.96 -5.12 1.65
CA LEU A 66 -3.72 -5.81 1.97
C LEU A 66 -3.87 -6.66 3.25
N PHE A 67 -4.51 -6.14 4.29
CA PHE A 67 -4.85 -6.92 5.49
C PHE A 67 -5.72 -8.14 5.18
N GLU A 68 -6.69 -8.03 4.27
CA GLU A 68 -7.52 -9.17 3.84
C GLU A 68 -6.69 -10.26 3.13
N LEU A 69 -5.63 -9.87 2.41
CA LEU A 69 -4.81 -10.78 1.61
C LEU A 69 -3.73 -11.49 2.44
N ILE A 70 -3.07 -10.77 3.36
CA ILE A 70 -1.86 -11.27 4.04
C ILE A 70 -1.93 -11.17 5.58
N GLY A 71 -3.05 -10.73 6.13
CA GLY A 71 -3.26 -10.60 7.57
C GLY A 71 -2.36 -9.55 8.22
N ASP A 72 -1.96 -9.80 9.46
CA ASP A 72 -1.27 -8.84 10.33
C ASP A 72 0.08 -8.33 9.77
N VAL A 73 0.69 -9.06 8.83
CA VAL A 73 1.93 -8.63 8.16
C VAL A 73 1.72 -7.29 7.43
N ALA A 74 0.51 -7.01 6.92
CA ALA A 74 0.16 -5.76 6.24
C ALA A 74 0.48 -4.52 7.08
N GLY A 75 0.26 -4.57 8.39
CA GLY A 75 0.50 -3.43 9.29
C GLY A 75 1.97 -2.98 9.34
N LYS A 76 2.92 -3.86 9.00
CA LYS A 76 4.35 -3.52 8.97
C LYS A 76 4.70 -2.54 7.83
N LEU A 77 3.85 -2.42 6.81
CA LEU A 77 4.05 -1.48 5.70
C LEU A 77 4.11 -0.01 6.16
N HIS A 78 3.52 0.31 7.30
CA HIS A 78 3.47 1.68 7.84
C HIS A 78 4.70 2.04 8.68
N THR A 79 5.62 1.11 8.92
CA THR A 79 6.83 1.38 9.68
C THR A 79 7.63 2.51 9.04
N GLY A 80 7.86 3.58 9.79
CA GLY A 80 8.67 4.73 9.36
C GLY A 80 8.06 5.58 8.24
N ARG A 81 6.77 5.41 7.91
CA ARG A 81 6.07 6.15 6.85
C ARG A 81 4.82 6.83 7.39
N SER A 82 4.55 8.07 6.97
CA SER A 82 3.31 8.77 7.31
C SER A 82 2.41 8.91 6.07
N ARG A 83 1.14 9.23 6.30
CA ARG A 83 0.22 9.49 5.18
C ARG A 83 0.62 10.75 4.39
N ASN A 84 1.26 11.72 5.03
CA ASN A 84 1.64 12.99 4.39
C ASN A 84 2.71 12.80 3.31
N ASP A 85 3.77 12.05 3.60
CA ASP A 85 4.84 11.77 2.63
C ASP A 85 4.37 10.79 1.55
N GLN A 86 3.51 9.83 1.89
CA GLN A 86 2.88 8.92 0.93
C GLN A 86 2.02 9.69 -0.09
N ILE A 87 1.09 10.53 0.36
CA ILE A 87 0.27 11.37 -0.54
C ILE A 87 1.17 12.28 -1.40
N ALA A 88 2.18 12.91 -0.80
CA ALA A 88 3.09 13.80 -1.52
C ALA A 88 3.93 13.07 -2.59
N LEU A 89 4.25 11.80 -2.38
CA LEU A 89 4.88 10.94 -3.37
C LEU A 89 3.90 10.60 -4.50
N ASP A 90 2.71 10.12 -4.16
CA ASP A 90 1.71 9.68 -5.14
C ASP A 90 1.31 10.81 -6.09
N LEU A 91 1.10 12.01 -5.54
CA LEU A 91 0.78 13.21 -6.33
C LEU A 91 1.93 13.67 -7.23
N ARG A 92 3.19 13.30 -6.92
CA ARG A 92 4.35 13.60 -7.79
C ARG A 92 4.54 12.56 -8.89
N LEU A 93 4.09 11.33 -8.66
CA LEU A 93 4.18 10.25 -9.65
C LEU A 93 3.03 10.29 -10.66
N PHE A 94 1.87 10.81 -10.24
CA PHE A 94 0.66 11.03 -11.05
C PHE A 94 0.83 12.14 -12.10
#